data_AF-A0A0G2HV75-F1
#
_entry.id   AF-A0A0G2HV75-F1
#
_cell.length_a   1.000
_cell.length_b   1.000
_cell.length_c   1.000
_cell.angle_alpha   90.00
_cell.angle_beta   90.00
_cell.angle_gamma   90.00
#
_symmetry.space_group_name_H-M   'P 1'
#
loop_
_entity.id
_entity.type
_entity.pdbx_description
1 polymer ?
#
loop_
_entity_poly.entity_id
_entity_poly.type
_entity_poly.pdbx_seq_one_letter_code
_entity_poly.pdbx_strand_id
1 'polypeptide(L)'
;MLRDGVFSAYFHVKDHVRIVEVLLIQTAQIMDVMQIHAVKHLKDLIPMHSEVLSNPFAALAPATLSAAIQGLQAVIANCWPRLSTPAYQDELIKALVVCYLTVHDEQDQLGARFADVDAELVKTASMLTVAARGAGGEGVQDLADKAAVLISKEPLLAGLFE
;
A
#
# COMPACT_ATOMS: atom_id res chain seq x y z
N MET A 1 -3.68 13.38 16.62
CA MET A 1 -3.35 11.94 16.76
C MET A 1 -2.44 11.47 15.63
N LEU A 2 -2.86 11.48 14.36
CA LEU A 2 -1.97 11.08 13.26
C LEU A 2 -0.74 11.99 13.08
N ARG A 3 -0.93 13.32 12.98
CA ARG A 3 0.18 14.26 12.73
C ARG A 3 1.23 14.28 13.84
N ASP A 4 0.81 14.63 15.06
CA ASP A 4 1.74 14.82 16.17
C ASP A 4 2.11 13.52 16.90
N GLY A 5 1.41 12.42 16.60
CA GLY A 5 1.67 11.11 17.18
C GLY A 5 2.37 10.20 16.17
N VAL A 6 1.58 9.56 15.30
CA VAL A 6 2.06 8.53 14.36
C VAL A 6 3.13 9.08 13.41
N PHE A 7 2.81 10.14 12.64
CA PHE A 7 3.72 10.64 11.62
C PHE A 7 4.97 11.25 12.24
N SER A 8 4.82 12.04 13.30
CA SER A 8 5.97 12.56 14.04
C SER A 8 6.90 11.43 14.52
N ALA A 9 6.35 10.38 15.16
CA ALA A 9 7.14 9.23 15.57
C ALA A 9 7.79 8.52 14.37
N TYR A 10 7.02 8.20 13.33
CA TYR A 10 7.50 7.50 12.14
C TYR A 10 8.69 8.23 11.51
N PHE A 11 8.60 9.53 11.29
CA PHE A 11 9.67 10.31 10.66
C PHE A 11 10.95 10.39 11.51
N HIS A 12 10.88 10.14 12.82
CA HIS A 12 12.06 10.06 13.69
C HIS A 12 12.64 8.64 13.79
N VAL A 13 11.83 7.61 13.61
CA VAL A 13 12.19 6.21 13.94
C VAL A 13 12.01 5.25 12.76
N LYS A 14 11.95 5.75 11.53
CA LYS A 14 11.71 4.93 10.33
C LYS A 14 12.70 3.79 10.11
N ASP A 15 13.91 3.90 10.64
CA ASP A 15 14.94 2.84 10.58
C ASP A 15 14.72 1.74 11.63
N HIS A 16 13.77 1.92 12.57
CA HIS A 16 13.43 0.96 13.61
C HIS A 16 12.19 0.15 13.22
N VAL A 17 12.41 -0.91 12.45
CA VAL A 17 11.37 -1.74 11.80
C VAL A 17 10.24 -2.21 12.74
N ARG A 18 10.56 -2.61 13.97
CA ARG A 18 9.56 -3.03 14.97
C ARG A 18 8.70 -1.88 15.49
N ILE A 19 9.26 -0.67 15.55
CA ILE A 19 8.48 0.51 15.94
C ILE A 19 7.57 0.91 14.79
N VAL A 20 8.09 0.88 13.56
CA VAL A 20 7.29 1.11 12.34
C VAL A 20 6.10 0.16 12.26
N GLU A 21 6.28 -1.12 12.56
CA GLU A 21 5.18 -2.10 12.64
C GLU A 21 4.06 -1.64 13.58
N VAL A 22 4.41 -1.24 14.81
CA VAL A 22 3.43 -0.76 15.79
C VAL A 22 2.72 0.49 15.27
N LEU A 23 3.47 1.43 14.67
CA LEU A 23 2.91 2.66 14.11
C LEU A 23 1.93 2.37 12.96
N LEU A 24 2.21 1.38 12.11
CA LEU A 24 1.32 0.97 11.02
C LEU A 24 0.04 0.33 11.56
N ILE A 25 0.14 -0.56 12.55
CA ILE A 25 -1.02 -1.18 13.21
C ILE A 25 -1.91 -0.10 13.85
N GLN A 26 -1.30 0.85 14.57
CA GLN A 26 -2.04 1.96 15.18
C GLN A 26 -2.63 2.89 14.13
N THR A 27 -1.95 3.10 13.00
CA THR A 27 -2.48 3.87 11.88
C THR A 27 -3.78 3.25 11.39
N ALA A 28 -3.79 1.95 11.07
CA ALA A 28 -4.97 1.24 10.58
C ALA A 28 -6.16 1.41 11.54
N GLN A 29 -5.95 1.20 12.85
CA GLN A 29 -6.99 1.39 13.87
C GLN A 29 -7.53 2.82 13.91
N ILE A 30 -6.65 3.82 13.79
CA ILE A 30 -7.06 5.23 13.74
C ILE A 30 -7.84 5.52 12.44
N MET A 31 -7.46 4.92 11.32
CA MET A 31 -8.18 5.07 10.05
C MET A 31 -9.61 4.58 10.17
N ASP A 32 -9.83 3.43 10.80
CA ASP A 32 -11.16 2.86 11.00
C ASP A 32 -12.02 3.70 11.96
N VAL A 33 -11.43 4.42 12.91
CA VAL A 33 -12.18 5.37 13.74
C VAL A 33 -12.49 6.66 12.98
N MET A 34 -11.55 7.14 12.15
CA MET A 34 -11.70 8.39 11.41
C MET A 34 -12.59 8.27 10.17
N GLN A 35 -12.65 7.07 9.57
CA GLN A 35 -13.37 6.79 8.33
C GLN A 35 -12.99 7.82 7.24
N ILE A 36 -13.98 8.33 6.50
CA ILE A 36 -13.78 9.32 5.43
C ILE A 36 -13.06 10.60 5.88
N HIS A 37 -13.04 10.93 7.18
CA HIS A 37 -12.31 12.10 7.67
C HIS A 37 -10.79 11.92 7.63
N ALA A 38 -10.28 10.71 7.39
CA ALA A 38 -8.87 10.42 7.24
C ALA A 38 -8.27 10.95 5.93
N VAL A 39 -9.10 11.29 4.92
CA VAL A 39 -8.63 11.77 3.61
C VAL A 39 -7.69 12.98 3.68
N LYS A 40 -7.83 13.82 4.71
CA LYS A 40 -6.96 15.00 4.95
C LYS A 40 -5.50 14.64 5.28
N HIS A 41 -5.24 13.36 5.57
CA HIS A 41 -3.92 12.83 5.90
C HIS A 41 -3.28 12.05 4.76
N LEU A 42 -3.94 11.90 3.60
CA LEU A 42 -3.40 11.14 2.47
C LEU A 42 -2.00 11.60 2.03
N LYS A 43 -1.74 12.91 2.09
CA LYS A 43 -0.42 13.50 1.78
C LYS A 43 0.74 12.94 2.60
N ASP A 44 0.46 12.45 3.81
CA ASP A 44 1.46 11.90 4.74
C ASP A 44 1.34 10.36 4.79
N LEU A 45 0.11 9.82 4.71
CA LEU A 45 -0.16 8.38 4.71
C LEU A 45 0.43 7.67 3.50
N ILE A 46 0.26 8.23 2.31
CA ILE A 46 0.71 7.57 1.08
C ILE A 46 2.23 7.45 1.07
N PRO A 47 3.02 8.52 1.27
CA PRO A 47 4.47 8.40 1.32
C PRO A 47 4.98 7.43 2.40
N MET A 48 4.33 7.40 3.57
CA MET A 48 4.67 6.45 4.65
C MET A 48 4.50 4.99 4.20
N HIS A 49 3.39 4.66 3.54
CA HIS A 49 3.16 3.30 3.05
C HIS A 49 4.07 2.99 1.85
N SER A 50 4.25 3.95 0.93
CA SER A 50 5.13 3.81 -0.22
C SER A 50 6.58 3.51 0.17
N GLU A 51 7.11 4.17 1.22
CA GLU A 51 8.47 3.96 1.72
C GLU A 51 8.66 2.55 2.29
N VAL A 52 7.68 2.04 3.05
CA VAL A 52 7.74 0.69 3.63
C VAL A 52 7.57 -0.39 2.56
N LEU A 53 6.59 -0.24 1.66
CA LEU A 53 6.30 -1.23 0.61
C LEU A 53 7.36 -1.27 -0.49
N SER A 54 8.02 -0.14 -0.78
CA SER A 54 9.09 -0.08 -1.78
C SER A 54 10.48 -0.37 -1.19
N ASN A 55 10.55 -0.84 0.07
CA ASN A 55 11.82 -1.14 0.71
C ASN A 55 12.41 -2.44 0.11
N PRO A 56 13.65 -2.42 -0.43
CA PRO A 56 14.26 -3.60 -1.04
C PRO A 56 14.53 -4.74 -0.06
N PHE A 57 14.39 -4.51 1.26
CA PHE A 57 14.58 -5.51 2.31
C PHE A 57 13.27 -5.85 3.04
N ALA A 58 12.12 -5.55 2.43
CA ALA A 58 10.82 -5.74 3.06
C ALA A 58 10.58 -7.20 3.51
N ALA A 59 11.11 -8.20 2.79
CA ALA A 59 10.96 -9.60 3.17
C ALA A 59 11.72 -9.99 4.44
N LEU A 60 12.73 -9.22 4.86
CA LEU A 60 13.44 -9.44 6.13
C LEU A 60 12.58 -9.10 7.35
N ALA A 61 11.51 -8.32 7.16
CA ALA A 61 10.59 -7.91 8.22
C ALA A 61 9.12 -8.21 7.85
N PRO A 62 8.75 -9.50 7.73
CA PRO A 62 7.44 -9.92 7.23
C PRO A 62 6.26 -9.41 8.06
N ALA A 63 6.44 -9.24 9.38
CA ALA A 63 5.40 -8.70 10.26
C ALA A 63 5.12 -7.21 9.96
N THR A 64 6.18 -6.43 9.77
CA THR A 64 6.09 -5.01 9.39
C THR A 64 5.52 -4.85 7.99
N LEU A 65 5.93 -5.69 7.04
CA LEU A 65 5.37 -5.71 5.70
C LEU A 65 3.87 -6.02 5.71
N SER A 66 3.45 -7.05 6.46
CA SER A 66 2.03 -7.38 6.61
C SER A 66 1.23 -6.22 7.22
N ALA A 67 1.78 -5.57 8.25
CA ALA A 67 1.16 -4.40 8.86
C ALA A 67 1.06 -3.22 7.88
N ALA A 68 2.03 -3.04 6.98
CA ALA A 68 1.99 -2.01 5.94
C ALA A 68 0.90 -2.30 4.90
N ILE A 69 0.79 -3.55 4.45
CA ILE A 69 -0.25 -3.97 3.49
C ILE A 69 -1.64 -3.78 4.10
N GLN A 70 -1.85 -4.25 5.33
CA GLN A 70 -3.12 -4.07 6.04
C GLN A 70 -3.44 -2.60 6.33
N GLY A 71 -2.42 -1.80 6.70
CA GLY A 71 -2.55 -0.36 6.84
C GLY A 71 -3.00 0.31 5.54
N LEU A 72 -2.42 -0.08 4.41
CA LEU A 72 -2.80 0.43 3.09
C LEU A 72 -4.23 0.00 2.70
N GLN A 73 -4.65 -1.21 3.04
CA GLN A 73 -6.05 -1.64 2.86
C GLN A 73 -7.01 -0.74 3.65
N ALA A 74 -6.67 -0.39 4.89
CA ALA A 74 -7.45 0.55 5.69
C ALA A 74 -7.44 1.96 5.08
N VAL A 75 -6.31 2.40 4.49
CA VAL A 75 -6.26 3.65 3.72
C VAL A 75 -7.24 3.60 2.55
N ILE A 76 -7.22 2.54 1.75
CA ILE A 76 -8.08 2.41 0.58
C ILE A 76 -9.54 2.37 1.00
N ALA A 77 -9.91 1.54 1.98
CA ALA A 77 -11.28 1.40 2.44
C ALA A 77 -11.87 2.71 2.96
N ASN A 78 -11.09 3.50 3.70
CA ASN A 78 -11.58 4.71 4.35
C ASN A 78 -11.41 5.98 3.49
N CYS A 79 -10.48 5.99 2.53
CA CYS A 79 -10.13 7.19 1.76
C CYS A 79 -10.41 7.09 0.25
N TRP A 80 -11.05 6.02 -0.22
CA TRP A 80 -11.32 5.78 -1.65
C TRP A 80 -11.86 6.99 -2.46
N PRO A 81 -12.73 7.89 -1.95
CA PRO A 81 -13.27 9.00 -2.75
C PRO A 81 -12.21 10.00 -3.22
N ARG A 82 -11.03 9.99 -2.59
CA ARG A 82 -9.90 10.88 -2.96
C ARG A 82 -8.75 10.14 -3.64
N LEU A 83 -8.79 8.80 -3.70
CA LEU A 83 -7.74 7.99 -4.32
C LEU A 83 -7.81 7.97 -5.86
N SER A 84 -8.88 8.49 -6.47
CA SER A 84 -8.90 8.78 -7.92
C SER A 84 -7.97 9.92 -8.35
N THR A 85 -7.39 10.65 -7.39
CA THR A 85 -6.36 11.65 -7.70
C THR A 85 -5.16 10.96 -8.36
N PRO A 86 -4.79 11.30 -9.61
CA PRO A 86 -3.76 10.56 -10.36
C PRO A 86 -2.44 10.40 -9.61
N ALA A 87 -1.98 11.46 -8.92
CA ALA A 87 -0.73 11.43 -8.16
C ALA A 87 -0.72 10.36 -7.06
N TYR A 88 -1.84 10.18 -6.34
CA TYR A 88 -1.96 9.17 -5.29
C TYR A 88 -2.08 7.77 -5.89
N GLN A 89 -2.85 7.63 -6.96
CA GLN A 89 -3.01 6.37 -7.65
C GLN A 89 -1.66 5.85 -8.20
N ASP A 90 -0.91 6.71 -8.89
CA ASP A 90 0.38 6.36 -9.50
C ASP A 90 1.41 5.94 -8.44
N GLU A 91 1.44 6.64 -7.32
CA GLU A 91 2.36 6.32 -6.23
C GLU A 91 2.01 4.96 -5.59
N LEU A 92 0.73 4.69 -5.34
CA LEU A 92 0.29 3.41 -4.78
C LEU A 92 0.49 2.24 -5.74
N ILE A 93 0.22 2.41 -7.04
CA ILE A 93 0.52 1.38 -8.05
C ILE A 93 2.01 1.07 -8.03
N LYS A 94 2.86 2.11 -8.08
CA LYS A 94 4.31 1.93 -8.05
C LYS A 94 4.75 1.16 -6.81
N ALA A 95 4.26 1.54 -5.63
CA ALA A 95 4.60 0.88 -4.38
C ALA A 95 4.17 -0.59 -4.37
N LEU A 96 2.95 -0.91 -4.82
CA LEU A 96 2.44 -2.28 -4.89
C LEU A 96 3.24 -3.13 -5.89
N VAL A 97 3.53 -2.59 -7.08
CA VAL A 97 4.34 -3.27 -8.11
C VAL A 97 5.74 -3.57 -7.60
N VAL A 98 6.43 -2.58 -7.01
CA VAL A 98 7.77 -2.80 -6.45
C VAL A 98 7.73 -3.83 -5.33
N CYS A 99 6.78 -3.70 -4.40
CA CYS A 99 6.64 -4.64 -3.29
C CYS A 99 6.39 -6.07 -3.77
N TYR A 100 5.52 -6.24 -4.75
CA TYR A 100 5.18 -7.55 -5.30
C TYR A 100 6.41 -8.21 -5.95
N LEU A 101 7.16 -7.47 -6.76
CA LEU A 101 8.41 -7.97 -7.36
C LEU A 101 9.43 -8.35 -6.28
N THR A 102 9.65 -7.49 -5.28
CA THR A 102 10.58 -7.78 -4.16
C THR A 102 10.15 -9.03 -3.37
N VAL A 103 8.85 -9.19 -3.10
CA VAL A 103 8.32 -10.36 -2.38
C VAL A 103 8.50 -11.66 -3.17
N HIS A 104 8.34 -11.61 -4.50
CA HIS A 104 8.57 -12.77 -5.37
C HIS A 104 10.06 -13.11 -5.52
N ASP A 105 10.92 -12.10 -5.65
CA ASP A 105 12.38 -12.28 -5.67
C ASP A 105 12.90 -12.86 -4.35
N GLU A 106 12.30 -12.46 -3.22
CA GLU A 106 12.68 -12.88 -1.87
C GLU A 106 11.73 -13.97 -1.28
N GLN A 107 11.04 -14.75 -2.12
CA GLN A 107 10.07 -15.76 -1.67
C GLN A 107 10.64 -16.75 -0.64
N ASP A 108 11.91 -17.17 -0.83
CA ASP A 108 12.60 -18.10 0.07
C ASP A 108 12.82 -17.49 1.46
N GLN A 109 13.00 -16.17 1.53
CA GLN A 109 13.19 -15.43 2.77
C GLN A 109 11.89 -15.33 3.58
N LEU A 110 10.75 -15.25 2.90
CA LEU A 110 9.42 -15.26 3.51
C LEU A 110 8.97 -16.66 3.93
N GLY A 111 9.44 -17.70 3.21
CA GLY A 111 9.10 -19.09 3.47
C GLY A 111 7.59 -19.29 3.51
N ALA A 112 7.07 -19.89 4.58
CA ALA A 112 5.64 -20.15 4.73
C ALA A 112 4.75 -18.89 4.72
N ARG A 113 5.31 -17.70 5.00
CA ARG A 113 4.54 -16.43 5.01
C ARG A 113 4.35 -15.84 3.62
N PHE A 114 5.07 -16.34 2.61
CA PHE A 114 4.99 -15.84 1.24
C PHE A 114 3.55 -15.85 0.73
N ALA A 115 2.86 -16.99 0.86
CA ALA A 115 1.49 -17.15 0.35
C ALA A 115 0.50 -16.15 0.98
N ASP A 116 0.64 -15.89 2.28
CA ASP A 116 -0.23 -14.94 2.98
C ASP A 116 0.04 -13.49 2.53
N VAL A 117 1.32 -13.12 2.39
CA VAL A 117 1.74 -11.78 1.94
C VAL A 117 1.32 -11.54 0.49
N ASP A 118 1.53 -12.52 -0.38
CA ASP A 118 1.14 -12.48 -1.79
C ASP A 118 -0.37 -12.29 -1.93
N ALA A 119 -1.17 -13.10 -1.24
CA ALA A 119 -2.63 -12.98 -1.25
C ALA A 119 -3.11 -11.60 -0.75
N GLU A 120 -2.51 -11.05 0.31
CA GLU A 120 -2.86 -9.73 0.82
C GLU A 120 -2.44 -8.60 -0.14
N LEU A 121 -1.32 -8.74 -0.88
CA LEU A 121 -0.93 -7.79 -1.93
C LEU A 121 -1.93 -7.77 -3.09
N VAL A 122 -2.30 -8.95 -3.61
CA VAL A 122 -3.30 -9.10 -4.69
C VAL A 122 -4.64 -8.49 -4.26
N LYS A 123 -5.10 -8.81 -3.04
CA LYS A 123 -6.31 -8.20 -2.47
C LYS A 123 -6.21 -6.67 -2.40
N THR A 124 -5.06 -6.12 -2.01
CA THR A 124 -4.86 -4.68 -1.90
C THR A 124 -4.90 -3.99 -3.27
N ALA A 125 -4.29 -4.59 -4.29
CA ALA A 125 -4.35 -4.10 -5.67
C ALA A 125 -5.78 -4.15 -6.23
N SER A 126 -6.53 -5.21 -5.94
CA SER A 126 -7.95 -5.33 -6.29
C SER A 126 -8.80 -4.23 -5.60
N MET A 127 -8.57 -3.98 -4.31
CA MET A 127 -9.23 -2.88 -3.59
C MET A 127 -8.93 -1.52 -4.21
N LEU A 128 -7.68 -1.25 -4.60
CA LEU A 128 -7.31 0.00 -5.28
C LEU A 128 -8.02 0.14 -6.63
N THR A 129 -8.16 -0.97 -7.37
CA THR A 129 -8.90 -1.02 -8.64
C THR A 129 -10.36 -0.66 -8.47
N VAL A 130 -11.03 -1.25 -7.47
CA VAL A 130 -12.42 -0.94 -7.16
C VAL A 130 -12.57 0.52 -6.72
N ALA A 131 -11.68 1.01 -5.85
CA ALA A 131 -11.68 2.38 -5.36
C ALA A 131 -11.52 3.41 -6.50
N ALA A 132 -10.61 3.14 -7.45
CA ALA A 132 -10.38 4.00 -8.59
C ALA A 132 -11.60 4.10 -9.53
N ARG A 133 -12.32 2.98 -9.75
CA ARG A 133 -13.55 2.95 -10.56
C ARG A 133 -14.72 3.67 -9.88
N GLY A 134 -14.88 3.50 -8.57
CA GLY A 134 -15.99 4.09 -7.81
C GLY A 134 -15.96 5.62 -7.72
N ALA A 135 -14.79 6.24 -7.86
CA ALA A 135 -14.59 7.68 -7.70
C ALA A 135 -14.64 8.46 -9.04
N GLY A 136 -15.30 7.91 -10.06
CA GLY A 136 -15.39 8.38 -11.44
C GLY A 136 -15.42 9.91 -11.62
N GLY A 137 -14.30 10.44 -12.13
CA GLY A 137 -14.18 11.79 -12.67
C GLY A 137 -13.50 11.73 -14.05
N GLU A 138 -13.94 12.57 -14.97
CA GLU A 138 -13.41 12.71 -16.33
C GLU A 138 -11.89 13.00 -16.28
N GLY A 139 -11.06 12.05 -16.72
CA GLY A 139 -9.59 12.19 -16.78
C GLY A 139 -8.78 11.12 -16.04
N VAL A 140 -9.41 10.17 -15.36
CA VAL A 140 -8.72 9.00 -14.83
C VAL A 140 -8.39 8.07 -16.01
N GLN A 141 -7.12 8.03 -16.43
CA GLN A 141 -6.60 6.90 -17.21
C GLN A 141 -7.01 5.63 -16.47
N ASP A 142 -7.69 4.71 -17.17
CA ASP A 142 -8.18 3.49 -16.55
C ASP A 142 -6.98 2.80 -15.89
N LEU A 143 -7.13 2.45 -14.61
CA LEU A 143 -6.10 1.69 -13.92
C LEU A 143 -5.76 0.41 -14.70
N ALA A 144 -6.76 -0.15 -15.38
CA ALA A 144 -6.58 -1.28 -16.27
C ALA A 144 -5.60 -0.98 -17.42
N ASP A 145 -5.64 0.22 -18.02
CA ASP A 145 -4.69 0.60 -19.08
C ASP A 145 -3.26 0.67 -18.54
N LYS A 146 -3.08 1.25 -17.34
CA LYS A 146 -1.77 1.31 -16.68
C LYS A 146 -1.27 -0.09 -16.34
N ALA A 147 -2.13 -0.94 -15.79
CA ALA A 147 -1.82 -2.34 -15.49
C ALA A 147 -1.41 -3.10 -16.75
N ALA A 148 -2.13 -2.96 -17.87
CA ALA A 148 -1.79 -3.61 -19.13
C ALA A 148 -0.40 -3.21 -19.65
N VAL A 149 -0.04 -1.92 -19.55
CA VAL A 149 1.30 -1.45 -19.93
C VAL A 149 2.38 -2.06 -19.03
N LEU A 150 2.12 -2.16 -17.72
CA LEU A 150 3.06 -2.77 -16.76
C LEU A 150 3.23 -4.27 -17.01
N ILE A 151 2.14 -5.00 -17.20
CA ILE A 151 2.14 -6.46 -17.50
C ILE A 151 2.88 -6.73 -18.82
N SER A 152 2.77 -5.85 -19.81
CA SER A 152 3.49 -6.00 -21.07
C SER A 152 5.02 -5.93 -20.91
N LYS A 153 5.50 -5.25 -19.86
CA LYS A 153 6.93 -5.12 -19.55
C LYS A 153 7.40 -6.20 -18.58
N GLU A 154 6.55 -6.59 -17.64
CA GLU A 154 6.84 -7.59 -16.61
C GLU A 154 5.65 -8.55 -16.46
N PRO A 155 5.67 -9.71 -17.13
CA PRO A 155 4.55 -10.66 -17.15
C PRO A 155 4.15 -11.19 -15.77
N LEU A 156 5.07 -11.23 -14.80
CA LEU A 156 4.78 -11.66 -13.43
C LEU A 156 3.70 -10.78 -12.75
N LEU A 157 3.60 -9.51 -13.14
CA LEU A 157 2.60 -8.57 -12.63
C LEU A 157 1.16 -8.92 -13.01
N ALA A 158 0.94 -9.88 -13.92
CA ALA A 158 -0.40 -10.36 -14.22
C ALA A 158 -1.10 -10.85 -12.95
N GLY A 159 -0.39 -11.62 -12.10
CA GLY A 159 -0.96 -12.14 -10.85
C GLY A 159 -1.35 -11.05 -9.84
N LEU A 160 -0.74 -9.86 -9.89
CA LEU A 160 -1.07 -8.74 -9.01
C LEU A 160 -2.40 -8.05 -9.39
N PHE A 161 -2.73 -8.02 -10.68
CA PHE A 161 -3.87 -7.27 -11.23
C PHE A 161 -5.02 -8.14 -11.74
N GLU A 162 -4.99 -9.44 -11.48
CA GLU A 162 -6.06 -10.39 -11.82
C GLU A 162 -7.38 -10.18 -11.05
#